data_AF-A0A9D7E9V0-F1
#
_entry.id   AF-A0A9D7E9V0-F1
#
_cell.length_a   1.000
_cell.length_b   1.000
_cell.length_c   1.000
_cell.angle_alpha   90.00
_cell.angle_beta   90.00
_cell.angle_gamma   90.00
#
_symmetry.space_group_name_H-M   'P 1'
#
loop_
_entity.id
_entity.type
_entity.pdbx_description
1 polymer ?
#
loop_
_entity_poly.entity_id
_entity_poly.type
_entity_poly.pdbx_seq_one_letter_code
_entity_poly.pdbx_strand_id
1 'polypeptide(L)'
;MIQLRSAGTPSNVVATRCALLQRDGDIVAADGISNVVLNAAPGNYHVAVRHRNHFGAMTATAISVGTLPTVIDLRSPGTGTWGTNARKTMGPVAVLWAGNAVTDALLKYAGANNDRDPILNVVGGSTPTAVAFGYYREDIDLSGWSSMRVMPMIGTRSW
;
A
#
# COMPACT_ATOMS: atom_id res chain seq x y z
N MET A 1 -4.86 2.09 5.18
CA MET A 1 -6.30 1.92 4.96
C MET A 1 -6.59 0.48 4.55
N ILE A 2 -7.63 -0.13 5.09
CA ILE A 2 -8.13 -1.46 4.70
C ILE A 2 -9.49 -1.29 4.00
N GLN A 3 -9.75 -2.11 2.98
CA GLN A 3 -11.02 -2.18 2.27
C GLN A 3 -11.53 -3.62 2.23
N LEU A 4 -12.83 -3.79 2.44
CA LEU A 4 -13.57 -4.97 1.98
C LEU A 4 -14.17 -4.66 0.62
N ARG A 5 -13.96 -5.56 -0.33
CA ARG A 5 -14.49 -5.49 -1.69
C ARG A 5 -15.38 -6.69 -1.97
N SER A 6 -16.43 -6.48 -2.76
CA SER A 6 -17.41 -7.51 -3.09
C SER A 6 -16.73 -8.73 -3.75
N ALA A 7 -17.11 -9.95 -3.33
CA ALA A 7 -16.61 -11.19 -3.92
C ALA A 7 -17.00 -11.35 -5.41
N GLY A 8 -18.18 -10.89 -5.81
CA GLY A 8 -18.66 -11.00 -7.20
C GLY A 8 -18.19 -9.86 -8.09
N THR A 9 -17.84 -8.71 -7.51
CA THR A 9 -17.41 -7.52 -8.25
C THR A 9 -16.32 -6.78 -7.46
N PRO A 10 -15.04 -7.17 -7.61
CA PRO A 10 -13.95 -6.69 -6.76
C PRO A 10 -13.63 -5.19 -6.88
N SER A 11 -14.16 -4.51 -7.90
CA SER A 11 -14.10 -3.04 -8.03
C SER A 11 -15.05 -2.33 -7.05
N ASN A 12 -16.10 -2.99 -6.57
CA ASN A 12 -17.04 -2.44 -5.60
C ASN A 12 -16.50 -2.57 -4.18
N VAL A 13 -16.34 -1.43 -3.51
CA VAL A 13 -15.87 -1.32 -2.13
C VAL A 13 -17.08 -1.33 -1.18
N VAL A 14 -17.17 -2.37 -0.34
CA VAL A 14 -18.28 -2.60 0.60
C VAL A 14 -18.04 -1.86 1.92
N ALA A 15 -16.81 -1.88 2.41
CA ALA A 15 -16.44 -1.19 3.64
C ALA A 15 -15.00 -0.69 3.56
N THR A 16 -14.71 0.42 4.25
CA THR A 16 -13.35 0.93 4.40
C THR A 16 -13.07 1.32 5.84
N ARG A 17 -11.83 1.17 6.29
CA ARG A 17 -11.39 1.66 7.59
C ARG A 17 -9.92 2.06 7.58
N CYS A 18 -9.61 3.16 8.27
CA CYS A 18 -8.23 3.52 8.57
C CYS A 18 -7.74 2.72 9.78
N ALA A 19 -6.47 2.31 9.72
CA ALA A 19 -5.82 1.44 10.69
C ALA A 19 -4.33 1.80 10.76
N LEU A 20 -3.69 1.45 11.86
CA LEU A 20 -2.27 1.69 12.09
C LEU A 20 -1.48 0.46 11.66
N LEU A 21 -0.37 0.67 10.95
CA LEU A 21 0.60 -0.37 10.65
C LEU A 21 1.72 -0.30 11.69
N GLN A 22 1.98 -1.41 12.37
CA GLN A 22 3.03 -1.53 13.38
C GLN A 22 4.35 -2.00 12.76
N ARG A 23 5.45 -1.84 13.52
CA ARG A 23 6.81 -2.15 13.05
C ARG A 23 7.03 -3.64 12.77
N ASP A 24 6.31 -4.51 13.47
CA ASP A 24 6.30 -5.96 13.27
C ASP A 24 5.44 -6.40 12.06
N GLY A 25 4.75 -5.47 11.41
CA GLY A 25 3.94 -5.69 10.22
C GLY A 25 2.46 -5.96 10.51
N ASP A 26 2.03 -5.88 11.77
CA ASP A 26 0.63 -6.06 12.14
C ASP A 26 -0.17 -4.78 11.86
N ILE A 27 -1.45 -4.96 11.48
CA ILE A 27 -2.36 -3.86 11.24
C ILE A 27 -3.44 -3.86 12.33
N VAL A 28 -3.46 -2.79 13.11
CA VAL A 28 -4.30 -2.64 14.30
C VAL A 28 -5.23 -1.44 14.18
N ALA A 29 -6.25 -1.39 15.02
CA ALA A 29 -7.15 -0.25 15.13
C ALA A 29 -6.41 1.01 15.64
N ALA A 30 -7.13 2.13 15.69
CA ALA A 30 -6.56 3.43 16.07
C ALA A 30 -6.07 3.49 17.53
N ASP A 31 -6.45 2.54 18.37
CA ASP A 31 -5.96 2.38 19.74
C ASP A 31 -4.57 1.71 19.81
N GLY A 32 -4.05 1.24 18.67
CA GLY A 32 -2.75 0.59 18.59
C GLY A 32 -2.71 -0.84 19.11
N ILE A 33 -3.85 -1.45 19.47
CA ILE A 33 -3.90 -2.77 20.10
C ILE A 33 -5.02 -3.65 19.51
N SER A 34 -6.22 -3.10 19.32
CA SER A 34 -7.38 -3.90 18.92
C SER A 34 -7.31 -4.35 17.46
N ASN A 35 -7.97 -5.47 17.17
CA ASN A 35 -8.21 -5.90 15.78
C ASN A 35 -9.01 -4.85 15.01
N VAL A 36 -8.76 -4.77 13.70
CA VAL A 36 -9.51 -3.86 12.83
C VAL A 36 -10.90 -4.41 12.56
N VAL A 37 -11.93 -3.67 13.00
CA VAL A 37 -13.33 -4.02 12.74
C VAL A 37 -13.84 -3.29 11.50
N LEU A 38 -14.34 -3.99 10.50
CA LEU A 38 -14.99 -3.38 9.33
C LEU A 38 -16.51 -3.55 9.46
N ASN A 39 -17.24 -2.44 9.31
CA ASN A 39 -18.70 -2.45 9.42
C ASN A 39 -19.32 -3.02 8.14
N ALA A 40 -19.30 -4.35 8.01
CA ALA A 40 -19.96 -5.11 6.95
C ALA A 40 -20.63 -6.35 7.55
N ALA A 41 -21.66 -6.86 6.88
CA ALA A 41 -22.25 -8.14 7.26
C ALA A 41 -21.21 -9.28 7.10
N PRO A 42 -21.30 -10.37 7.89
CA PRO A 42 -20.47 -11.53 7.66
C PRO A 42 -20.63 -12.07 6.23
N GLY A 43 -19.53 -12.39 5.58
CA GLY A 43 -19.53 -12.81 4.18
C GLY A 43 -18.14 -12.99 3.60
N ASN A 44 -18.08 -13.36 2.32
CA ASN A 44 -16.83 -13.49 1.59
C ASN A 44 -16.49 -12.15 0.90
N TYR A 45 -15.27 -11.67 1.11
CA TYR A 45 -14.80 -10.40 0.57
C TYR A 45 -13.37 -10.50 0.05
N HIS A 46 -13.05 -9.75 -1.00
CA HIS A 46 -11.66 -9.44 -1.27
C HIS A 46 -11.19 -8.40 -0.25
N VAL A 47 -10.05 -8.66 0.39
CA VAL A 47 -9.49 -7.76 1.39
C VAL A 47 -8.31 -7.03 0.76
N ALA A 48 -8.39 -5.71 0.73
CA ALA A 48 -7.34 -4.86 0.17
C ALA A 48 -6.71 -3.98 1.24
N VAL A 49 -5.39 -3.89 1.23
CA VAL A 49 -4.62 -2.95 2.04
C VAL A 49 -4.05 -1.89 1.12
N ARG A 50 -4.31 -0.62 1.45
CA ARG A 50 -3.78 0.55 0.75
C ARG A 50 -2.99 1.42 1.72
N HIS A 51 -1.86 1.90 1.26
CA HIS A 51 -1.01 2.82 2.01
C HIS A 51 -0.82 4.09 1.16
N ARG A 52 -0.53 5.24 1.80
CA ARG A 52 -0.51 6.56 1.11
C ARG A 52 0.50 6.61 -0.03
N ASN A 53 1.69 6.05 0.21
CA ASN A 53 2.87 6.21 -0.66
C ASN A 53 3.40 4.85 -1.16
N HIS A 54 2.69 3.77 -0.84
CA HIS A 54 3.00 2.44 -1.31
C HIS A 54 1.83 1.88 -2.07
N PHE A 55 2.16 1.05 -3.04
CA PHE A 55 1.16 0.39 -3.81
C PHE A 55 0.44 -0.69 -3.00
N GLY A 56 -0.88 -0.63 -2.98
CA GLY A 56 -1.70 -1.55 -2.21
C GLY A 56 -1.69 -2.99 -2.76
N ALA A 57 -2.13 -3.93 -1.94
CA ALA A 57 -2.33 -5.31 -2.37
C ALA A 57 -3.72 -5.77 -1.97
N MET A 58 -4.30 -6.66 -2.77
CA MET A 58 -5.61 -7.26 -2.53
C MET A 58 -5.52 -8.77 -2.65
N THR A 59 -6.31 -9.50 -1.86
CA THR A 59 -6.40 -10.96 -1.95
C THR A 59 -6.92 -11.39 -3.32
N ALA A 60 -6.29 -12.41 -3.93
CA ALA A 60 -6.70 -12.94 -5.23
C ALA A 60 -8.08 -13.57 -5.19
N THR A 61 -8.38 -14.27 -4.10
CA THR A 61 -9.68 -14.89 -3.82
C THR A 61 -10.39 -14.13 -2.70
N ALA A 62 -11.72 -14.26 -2.67
CA ALA A 62 -12.50 -13.76 -1.54
C ALA A 62 -12.24 -14.61 -0.30
N ILE A 63 -12.09 -13.95 0.84
CA ILE A 63 -11.85 -14.55 2.16
C ILE A 63 -13.09 -14.34 3.02
N SER A 64 -13.45 -15.35 3.81
CA SER A 64 -14.55 -15.24 4.76
C SER A 64 -14.18 -14.31 5.92
N VAL A 65 -14.98 -13.27 6.11
CA VAL A 65 -14.86 -12.30 7.20
C VAL A 65 -16.18 -12.30 7.97
N GLY A 66 -16.11 -12.40 9.29
CA GLY A 66 -17.30 -12.50 10.13
C GLY A 66 -17.07 -11.87 11.51
N THR A 67 -17.83 -12.37 12.50
CA THR A 67 -17.75 -11.88 13.88
C THR A 67 -16.50 -12.37 14.62
N LEU A 68 -15.90 -13.48 14.15
CA LEU A 68 -14.61 -13.96 14.63
C LEU A 68 -13.48 -13.31 13.82
N PRO A 69 -12.34 -12.97 14.46
CA PRO A 69 -11.18 -12.46 13.76
C PRO A 69 -10.66 -13.44 12.71
N THR A 70 -10.51 -12.97 11.47
CA THR A 70 -9.84 -13.71 10.39
C THR A 70 -8.44 -13.16 10.20
N VAL A 71 -7.42 -14.01 10.33
CA VAL A 71 -6.02 -13.62 10.06
C VAL A 71 -5.76 -13.70 8.56
N ILE A 72 -5.25 -12.60 7.99
CA ILE A 72 -4.87 -12.51 6.58
C ILE A 72 -3.44 -11.98 6.53
N ASP A 73 -2.48 -12.83 6.16
CA ASP A 73 -1.09 -12.43 6.04
C ASP A 73 -0.71 -12.10 4.59
N LEU A 74 -0.68 -10.81 4.27
CA LEU A 74 -0.21 -10.30 2.99
C LEU A 74 1.33 -10.21 2.90
N ARG A 75 2.08 -10.72 3.89
CA ARG A 75 3.53 -10.87 3.80
C ARG A 75 3.92 -12.27 3.33
N SER A 76 3.10 -13.28 3.56
CA SER A 76 3.34 -14.63 3.04
C SER A 76 3.33 -14.62 1.50
N PRO A 77 4.41 -15.06 0.84
CA PRO A 77 4.42 -15.23 -0.62
C PRO A 77 3.38 -16.24 -1.12
N GLY A 78 2.94 -17.17 -0.25
CA GLY A 78 1.90 -18.14 -0.57
C GLY A 78 0.48 -17.56 -0.59
N THR A 79 0.25 -16.39 0.02
CA THR A 79 -1.04 -15.70 -0.06
C THR A 79 -1.24 -15.17 -1.47
N GLY A 80 -2.19 -15.72 -2.23
CA GLY A 80 -2.50 -15.23 -3.57
C GLY A 80 -2.96 -13.77 -3.54
N THR A 81 -2.38 -12.93 -4.39
CA THR A 81 -2.78 -11.52 -4.55
C THR A 81 -3.29 -11.24 -5.95
N TRP A 82 -4.27 -10.34 -6.04
CA TRP A 82 -4.86 -9.91 -7.29
C TRP A 82 -3.84 -9.19 -8.17
N GLY A 83 -3.84 -9.49 -9.48
CA GLY A 83 -2.93 -8.90 -10.46
C GLY A 83 -1.55 -9.56 -10.52
N THR A 84 -0.70 -9.07 -11.43
CA THR A 84 0.63 -9.61 -11.69
C THR A 84 1.69 -8.83 -10.90
N ASN A 85 2.54 -9.53 -10.14
CA ASN A 85 3.59 -8.92 -9.31
C ASN A 85 3.08 -7.80 -8.38
N ALA A 86 1.89 -7.99 -7.79
CA ALA A 86 1.25 -7.03 -6.88
C ALA A 86 2.09 -6.72 -5.63
N ARG A 87 3.04 -7.58 -5.28
CA ARG A 87 4.02 -7.40 -4.20
C ARG A 87 5.43 -7.69 -4.70
N LYS A 88 6.44 -7.23 -3.97
CA LYS A 88 7.85 -7.57 -4.16
C LYS A 88 8.27 -8.64 -3.16
N THR A 89 8.82 -9.76 -3.61
CA THR A 89 9.44 -10.72 -2.68
C THR A 89 10.81 -10.22 -2.22
N MET A 90 11.02 -10.23 -0.90
CA MET A 90 12.26 -9.85 -0.22
C MET A 90 12.59 -10.94 0.81
N GLY A 91 13.34 -11.97 0.37
CA GLY A 91 13.60 -13.15 1.19
C GLY A 91 12.31 -13.93 1.49
N PRO A 92 11.99 -14.24 2.76
CA PRO A 92 10.81 -15.02 3.13
C PRO A 92 9.49 -14.22 3.09
N VAL A 93 9.56 -12.89 2.93
CA VAL A 93 8.41 -12.00 2.99
C VAL A 93 8.15 -11.30 1.66
N ALA A 94 6.88 -11.00 1.40
CA ALA A 94 6.42 -10.15 0.32
C ALA A 94 6.06 -8.76 0.87
N VAL A 95 6.56 -7.70 0.22
CA VAL A 95 6.37 -6.31 0.63
C VAL A 95 5.60 -5.53 -0.42
N LEU A 96 4.95 -4.44 0.01
CA LEU A 96 4.31 -3.50 -0.90
C LEU A 96 5.38 -2.69 -1.66
N TRP A 97 5.08 -2.33 -2.91
CA TRP A 97 5.96 -1.49 -3.70
C TRP A 97 5.89 -0.05 -3.20
N ALA A 98 7.02 0.48 -2.77
CA ALA A 98 7.18 1.91 -2.50
C ALA A 98 7.14 2.72 -3.81
N GLY A 99 6.70 3.98 -3.77
CA GLY A 99 6.98 4.96 -4.83
C GLY A 99 5.77 5.51 -5.58
N ASN A 100 4.54 5.25 -5.15
CA ASN A 100 3.34 5.81 -5.78
C ASN A 100 3.09 7.25 -5.26
N ALA A 101 4.04 8.16 -5.51
CA ALA A 101 3.95 9.56 -5.10
C ALA A 101 2.84 10.29 -5.88
N VAL A 102 2.64 9.91 -7.14
CA VAL A 102 1.46 10.26 -7.93
C VAL A 102 0.41 9.17 -7.73
N THR A 103 -0.80 9.55 -7.29
CA THR A 103 -1.89 8.57 -7.09
C THR A 103 -2.65 8.32 -8.39
N ASP A 104 -1.97 7.82 -9.42
CA ASP A 104 -2.56 7.49 -10.73
C ASP A 104 -2.63 5.98 -10.99
N ALA A 105 -2.39 5.16 -9.96
CA ALA A 105 -2.43 3.70 -10.06
C ALA A 105 -1.38 3.13 -11.05
N LEU A 106 -0.32 3.89 -11.32
CA LEU A 106 0.85 3.48 -12.07
C LEU A 106 2.10 3.82 -11.25
N LEU A 107 3.15 3.01 -11.39
CA LEU A 107 4.46 3.33 -10.85
C LEU A 107 5.41 3.60 -12.02
N LYS A 108 5.94 4.82 -12.12
CA LYS A 108 6.80 5.26 -13.24
C LYS A 108 8.00 6.04 -12.74
N TYR A 109 9.19 5.61 -13.16
CA TYR A 109 10.44 6.32 -12.88
C TYR A 109 10.75 7.47 -13.86
N ALA A 110 10.31 7.37 -15.12
CA ALA A 110 10.59 8.35 -16.17
C ALA A 110 9.40 8.48 -17.15
N GLY A 111 9.41 9.54 -17.97
CA GLY A 111 8.31 9.88 -18.90
C GLY A 111 7.29 10.85 -18.29
N ALA A 112 6.26 11.22 -19.04
CA ALA A 112 5.21 12.12 -18.54
C ALA A 112 4.41 11.47 -17.39
N ASN A 113 4.04 12.27 -16.38
CA ASN A 113 3.37 11.81 -15.15
C ASN A 113 4.16 10.72 -14.42
N ASN A 114 5.48 10.87 -14.30
CA ASN A 114 6.29 9.98 -13.49
C ASN A 114 6.18 10.34 -12.00
N ASP A 115 6.44 9.35 -11.14
CA ASP A 115 6.43 9.54 -9.68
C ASP A 115 7.68 10.27 -9.17
N ARG A 116 8.70 10.44 -10.02
CA ARG A 116 10.01 11.00 -9.69
C ARG A 116 9.94 12.53 -9.55
N ASP A 117 9.24 13.20 -10.45
CA ASP A 117 9.25 14.66 -10.59
C ASP A 117 8.63 15.39 -9.38
N PRO A 118 7.52 14.92 -8.78
CA PRO A 118 7.00 15.51 -7.54
C PRO A 118 8.02 15.50 -6.40
N ILE A 119 8.77 14.40 -6.24
CA ILE A 119 9.81 14.26 -5.21
C ILE A 119 10.95 15.24 -5.49
N LEU A 120 11.36 15.38 -6.75
CA LEU A 120 12.43 16.30 -7.15
C LEU A 120 12.06 17.77 -6.89
N ASN A 121 10.80 18.14 -7.08
CA ASN A 121 10.29 19.47 -6.76
C ASN A 121 10.33 19.76 -5.25
N VAL A 122 9.93 18.80 -4.42
CA VAL A 122 9.94 18.96 -2.95
C VAL A 122 11.35 19.13 -2.38
N VAL A 123 12.34 18.43 -2.95
CA VAL A 123 13.74 18.54 -2.48
C VAL A 123 14.52 19.72 -3.08
N GLY A 124 13.90 20.59 -3.88
CA GLY A 124 14.54 21.81 -4.37
C GLY A 124 15.14 21.76 -5.79
N GLY A 125 14.64 20.87 -6.64
CA GLY A 125 14.50 21.14 -8.08
C GLY A 125 15.72 21.04 -9.00
N SER A 126 16.90 20.64 -8.53
CA SER A 126 18.03 20.33 -9.45
C SER A 126 19.14 19.48 -8.83
N THR A 127 19.24 19.46 -7.51
CA THR A 127 20.27 18.70 -6.80
C THR A 127 19.65 17.47 -6.12
N PRO A 128 19.84 16.25 -6.64
CA PRO A 128 19.22 15.02 -6.12
C PRO A 128 19.80 14.54 -4.77
N THR A 129 20.63 15.36 -4.10
CA THR A 129 21.17 15.10 -2.77
C THR A 129 20.52 15.92 -1.67
N ALA A 130 19.61 16.84 -2.03
CA ALA A 130 18.90 17.65 -1.05
C ALA A 130 17.87 16.82 -0.27
N VAL A 131 17.67 17.21 0.99
CA VAL A 131 16.73 16.57 1.92
C VAL A 131 15.72 17.63 2.33
N ALA A 132 14.44 17.32 2.17
CA ALA A 132 13.35 18.15 2.70
C ALA A 132 12.86 17.53 4.01
N PHE A 133 12.86 18.30 5.09
CA PHE A 133 12.36 17.83 6.39
C PHE A 133 10.85 18.05 6.49
N GLY A 134 10.11 17.00 6.85
CA GLY A 134 8.66 17.03 7.00
C GLY A 134 7.96 15.84 6.35
N TYR A 135 6.71 15.59 6.77
CA TYR A 135 5.87 14.53 6.23
C TYR A 135 5.19 14.95 4.92
N TYR A 136 5.97 15.12 3.86
CA TYR A 136 5.45 15.40 2.53
C TYR A 136 4.76 14.18 1.91
N ARG A 137 3.87 14.41 0.95
CA ARG A 137 3.24 13.30 0.21
C ARG A 137 4.31 12.46 -0.51
N GLU A 138 5.39 13.11 -0.88
CA GLU A 138 6.58 12.61 -1.57
C GLU A 138 7.58 11.89 -0.64
N ASP A 139 7.35 11.89 0.67
CA ASP A 139 8.09 11.06 1.64
C ASP A 139 7.70 9.58 1.50
N ILE A 140 8.32 8.89 0.54
CA ILE A 140 7.91 7.54 0.13
C ILE A 140 8.03 6.53 1.27
N ASP A 141 9.08 6.61 2.10
CA ASP A 141 9.33 5.69 3.21
C ASP A 141 8.74 6.12 4.55
N LEU A 142 8.08 7.29 4.59
CA LEU A 142 7.47 7.89 5.80
C LEU A 142 8.48 8.11 6.93
N SER A 143 9.72 8.42 6.57
CA SER A 143 10.80 8.67 7.52
C SER A 143 10.74 10.06 8.15
N GLY A 144 9.85 10.93 7.68
CA GLY A 144 9.76 12.33 8.10
C GLY A 144 10.75 13.24 7.36
N TRP A 145 11.41 12.73 6.32
CA TRP A 145 12.24 13.50 5.41
C TRP A 145 12.20 12.92 3.99
N SER A 146 12.05 13.77 2.97
CA SER A 146 12.04 13.36 1.55
C SER A 146 13.43 13.48 0.91
N SER A 147 13.83 12.46 0.16
CA SER A 147 15.09 12.43 -0.60
C SER A 147 14.97 11.62 -1.89
N MET A 148 15.80 11.94 -2.89
CA MET A 148 15.86 11.18 -4.14
C MET A 148 16.38 9.74 -4.00
N ARG A 149 17.05 9.44 -2.88
CA ARG A 149 17.68 8.13 -2.63
C ARG A 149 16.69 7.00 -2.40
N VAL A 150 15.43 7.33 -2.11
CA VAL A 150 14.39 6.39 -1.69
C VAL A 150 13.55 5.87 -2.86
N MET A 151 13.80 6.35 -4.08
CA MET A 151 13.06 5.99 -5.29
C MET A 151 13.49 4.63 -5.85
N PRO A 152 12.61 3.63 -5.93
CA PRO A 152 12.93 2.38 -6.62
C PRO A 152 12.91 2.57 -8.16
N MET A 153 13.98 2.18 -8.85
CA MET A 153 14.02 2.17 -10.33
C MET A 153 13.20 0.99 -10.86
N ILE A 154 11.93 1.22 -11.24
CA ILE A 154 11.02 0.16 -11.73
C ILE A 154 10.19 0.69 -12.92
N GLY A 155 9.96 -0.16 -13.92
CA GLY A 155 9.05 0.10 -15.05
C GLY A 155 7.55 0.07 -14.69
N THR A 156 6.68 0.43 -15.64
CA THR A 156 5.21 0.53 -15.48
C THR A 156 4.54 -0.74 -14.91
N ARG A 157 3.65 -0.59 -13.92
CA ARG A 157 2.84 -1.69 -13.32
C ARG A 157 1.39 -1.23 -13.08
N SER A 158 0.44 -2.18 -13.13
CA SER A 158 -1.01 -1.97 -12.90
C SER A 158 -1.61 -3.10 -12.03
N TRP A 159 -2.79 -2.86 -11.47
CA TRP A 159 -3.56 -3.73 -10.53
C TRP A 159 -5.06 -3.57 -10.77
#